data_AF-A0A528H7Y3-F1
#
_entry.id   AF-A0A528H7Y3-F1
#
_cell.length_a   1.000
_cell.length_b   1.000
_cell.length_c   1.000
_cell.angle_alpha   90.00
_cell.angle_beta   90.00
_cell.angle_gamma   90.00
#
_symmetry.space_group_name_H-M   'P 1'
#
loop_
_entity.id
_entity.type
_entity.pdbx_description
1 polymer ?
#
loop_
_entity_poly.entity_id
_entity_poly.type
_entity_poly.pdbx_seq_one_letter_code
_entity_poly.pdbx_strand_id
1 'polypeptide(L)'
;DYGEATAEAIDAEVRSIVDTAFARTVGLLTERRDLLEKTARKLLEIETLSEAELASLVGDASAPDRATAEASDPQSGKRPVRRGKAAATNVSRPAE
;
A
#
# COMPACT_ATOMS: atom_id res chain seq x y z
N ASP A 1 2.44 31.81 -0.04
CA ASP A 1 2.92 30.83 -1.01
C ASP A 1 3.75 29.78 -0.32
N TYR A 2 3.46 28.50 -0.54
CA TYR A 2 4.27 27.37 -0.06
C TYR A 2 4.86 26.54 -1.24
N GLY A 3 4.71 27.04 -2.47
CA GLY A 3 4.85 26.24 -3.69
C GLY A 3 6.21 25.57 -3.87
N GLU A 4 7.31 26.31 -3.74
CA GLU A 4 8.64 25.82 -4.10
C GLU A 4 9.19 24.81 -3.07
N ALA A 5 9.29 25.19 -1.79
CA ALA A 5 9.79 24.29 -0.75
C ALA A 5 8.90 23.05 -0.51
N THR A 6 7.58 23.15 -0.74
CA THR A 6 6.70 21.97 -0.68
C THR A 6 6.83 21.10 -1.93
N ALA A 7 7.04 21.67 -3.13
CA ALA A 7 7.31 20.88 -4.33
C ALA A 7 8.63 20.12 -4.23
N GLU A 8 9.71 20.77 -3.77
CA GLU A 8 11.01 20.14 -3.55
C GLU A 8 10.92 18.97 -2.55
N ALA A 9 10.18 19.15 -1.45
CA ALA A 9 9.93 18.08 -0.48
C ALA A 9 9.13 16.91 -1.07
N ILE A 10 8.15 17.16 -1.94
CA ILE A 10 7.38 16.12 -2.63
C ILE A 10 8.28 15.34 -3.61
N ASP A 11 9.08 16.03 -4.43
CA ASP A 11 9.97 15.39 -5.40
C ASP A 11 11.06 14.54 -4.71
N ALA A 12 11.55 14.99 -3.54
CA ALA A 12 12.47 14.22 -2.71
C ALA A 12 11.82 12.93 -2.16
N GLU A 13 10.59 13.01 -1.65
CA GLU A 13 9.87 11.85 -1.11
C GLU A 13 9.50 10.84 -2.22
N VAL A 14 9.02 11.31 -3.37
CA VAL A 14 8.73 10.45 -4.53
C VAL A 14 10.00 9.69 -4.97
N ARG A 15 11.15 10.38 -5.01
CA ARG A 15 12.44 9.73 -5.30
C ARG A 15 12.80 8.68 -4.26
N SER A 16 12.70 9.01 -2.97
CA SER A 16 12.96 8.10 -1.85
C SER A 16 12.13 6.81 -1.94
N ILE A 17 10.84 6.92 -2.24
CA ILE A 17 9.93 5.78 -2.43
C ILE A 17 10.37 4.90 -3.60
N VAL A 18 10.68 5.51 -4.75
CA VAL A 18 11.11 4.77 -5.96
C VAL A 18 12.44 4.06 -5.75
N ASP A 19 13.44 4.76 -5.18
CA ASP A 19 14.77 4.19 -4.92
C ASP A 19 14.70 3.04 -3.91
N THR A 20 13.88 3.18 -2.86
CA THR A 20 13.63 2.13 -1.86
C THR A 20 12.95 0.90 -2.47
N ALA A 21 11.89 1.11 -3.28
CA ALA A 21 11.18 0.03 -3.95
C ALA A 21 12.08 -0.70 -4.96
N PHE A 22 12.91 0.05 -5.70
CA PHE A 22 13.89 -0.51 -6.64
C PHE A 22 14.94 -1.35 -5.91
N ALA A 23 15.56 -0.81 -4.85
CA ALA A 23 16.57 -1.53 -4.06
C ALA A 23 16.02 -2.83 -3.46
N ARG A 24 14.81 -2.80 -2.88
CA ARG A 24 14.11 -4.00 -2.37
C ARG A 24 13.85 -5.02 -3.49
N THR A 25 13.45 -4.55 -4.68
CA THR A 25 13.17 -5.44 -5.82
C THR A 25 14.45 -6.09 -6.36
N VAL A 26 15.54 -5.34 -6.48
CA VAL A 26 16.85 -5.87 -6.88
C VAL A 26 17.33 -6.90 -5.85
N GLY A 27 17.27 -6.59 -4.55
CA GLY A 27 17.60 -7.53 -3.48
C GLY A 27 16.82 -8.85 -3.60
N LEU A 28 15.49 -8.78 -3.71
CA LEU A 28 14.61 -9.93 -3.84
C LEU A 28 14.92 -10.81 -5.07
N LEU A 29 15.22 -10.18 -6.21
CA LEU A 29 15.58 -10.88 -7.45
C LEU A 29 17.00 -11.48 -7.40
N THR A 30 17.91 -10.86 -6.65
CA THR A 30 19.26 -11.39 -6.41
C THR A 30 19.25 -12.56 -5.44
N GLU A 31 18.53 -12.47 -4.32
CA GLU A 31 18.32 -13.57 -3.37
C GLU A 31 17.69 -14.80 -4.02
N ARG A 32 16.77 -14.57 -4.97
CA ARG A 32 16.03 -15.62 -5.69
C ARG A 32 16.58 -15.85 -7.10
N ARG A 33 17.87 -15.58 -7.34
CA ARG A 33 18.46 -15.63 -8.69
C ARG A 33 18.29 -17.00 -9.36
N ASP A 34 18.45 -18.10 -8.64
CA ASP A 34 18.26 -19.46 -9.17
C ASP A 34 16.84 -19.70 -9.69
N LEU A 35 15.83 -19.14 -9.01
CA LEU A 35 14.43 -19.24 -9.43
C LEU A 35 14.18 -18.37 -10.67
N LEU A 36 14.72 -17.14 -10.68
CA LEU A 36 14.65 -16.24 -11.84
C LEU A 36 15.27 -16.90 -13.09
N GLU A 37 16.46 -17.49 -12.96
CA GLU A 37 17.15 -18.21 -14.05
C GLU A 37 16.37 -19.42 -14.56
N LYS A 38 15.78 -20.22 -13.66
CA LYS A 38 14.93 -21.37 -14.05
C LYS A 38 13.71 -20.93 -14.84
N THR A 39 13.00 -19.91 -14.35
CA THR A 39 11.81 -19.35 -15.01
C THR A 39 12.16 -18.73 -16.36
N ALA A 40 13.26 -17.97 -16.45
CA ALA A 40 13.73 -17.38 -17.69
C ALA A 40 14.11 -18.43 -18.74
N ARG A 41 14.85 -19.49 -18.34
CA ARG A 41 15.15 -20.63 -19.22
C ARG A 41 13.88 -21.33 -19.71
N LYS A 42 12.90 -21.52 -18.83
CA LYS A 42 11.64 -22.15 -19.22
C LYS A 42 10.85 -21.31 -20.23
N LEU A 43 10.81 -19.98 -20.07
CA LEU A 43 10.21 -19.09 -21.05
C LEU A 43 10.91 -19.12 -22.42
N LEU A 44 12.22 -19.39 -22.48
CA LEU A 44 12.92 -19.59 -23.76
C LEU A 44 12.57 -20.94 -24.44
N GLU A 45 12.04 -21.92 -23.71
CA GLU A 45 11.60 -23.21 -24.27
C GLU A 45 10.16 -23.20 -24.78
N ILE A 46 9.24 -22.51 -24.07
CA ILE A 46 7.79 -22.59 -24.32
C ILE A 46 7.10 -21.24 -24.57
N GLU A 47 7.86 -20.15 -24.64
CA GLU A 47 7.45 -18.76 -24.90
C GLU A 47 6.50 -18.12 -23.87
N THR A 48 5.60 -18.88 -23.24
CA THR A 48 4.61 -18.42 -22.26
C THR A 48 4.47 -19.44 -21.13
N LEU A 49 4.34 -18.97 -19.89
CA LEU A 49 4.00 -19.79 -18.72
C LEU A 49 2.56 -19.51 -18.29
N SER A 50 1.79 -20.57 -18.04
CA SER A 50 0.51 -20.45 -17.33
C SER A 50 0.71 -20.23 -15.82
N GLU A 51 -0.34 -19.76 -15.15
CA GLU A 51 -0.34 -19.55 -13.68
C GLU A 51 0.06 -20.82 -12.92
N ALA A 52 -0.46 -22.00 -13.32
CA ALA A 52 -0.17 -23.26 -12.66
C ALA A 52 1.30 -23.70 -12.82
N GLU A 53 1.90 -23.47 -14.00
CA GLU A 53 3.31 -23.75 -14.25
C GLU A 53 4.22 -22.79 -13.47
N LEU A 54 3.88 -21.51 -13.44
CA LEU A 54 4.62 -20.51 -12.66
C LEU A 54 4.54 -20.80 -11.16
N ALA A 55 3.35 -21.13 -10.64
CA ALA A 55 3.17 -21.53 -9.25
C ALA A 55 4.00 -22.79 -8.91
N SER A 56 4.05 -23.77 -9.82
CA SER A 56 4.86 -24.99 -9.66
C SER A 56 6.36 -24.71 -9.66
N LEU A 57 6.83 -23.70 -10.41
CA LEU A 57 8.23 -23.25 -10.41
C LEU A 57 8.60 -22.50 -9.12
N VAL A 58 7.69 -21.68 -8.58
CA VAL A 58 7.90 -20.87 -7.38
C VAL A 58 7.78 -21.70 -6.08
N GLY A 59 6.87 -22.68 -6.05
CA GLY A 59 6.62 -23.55 -4.90
C GLY A 59 6.12 -22.81 -3.64
N ASP A 60 6.24 -23.45 -2.48
CA ASP A 60 5.88 -22.90 -1.16
C ASP A 60 6.83 -21.79 -0.66
N ALA A 61 7.48 -21.03 -1.55
CA ALA A 61 8.28 -19.84 -1.22
C ALA A 61 7.42 -18.62 -0.78
N SER A 62 6.15 -18.86 -0.46
CA SER A 62 5.12 -17.95 0.00
C SER A 62 4.78 -18.31 1.45
N ALA A 63 4.80 -17.43 2.46
CA ALA A 63 4.88 -15.97 2.51
C ALA A 63 5.35 -15.55 3.95
N PRO A 64 5.30 -14.27 4.39
CA PRO A 64 5.06 -13.02 3.65
C PRO A 64 6.05 -11.87 3.95
N ASP A 65 6.26 -10.98 2.98
CA ASP A 65 6.61 -9.56 3.25
C ASP A 65 5.46 -8.65 2.77
N ARG A 66 4.26 -8.94 3.30
CA ARG A 66 3.06 -8.08 3.22
C ARG A 66 2.70 -7.46 4.58
N ALA A 67 3.46 -7.75 5.64
CA ALA A 67 3.10 -7.38 7.02
C ALA A 67 3.49 -5.94 7.41
N THR A 68 4.26 -5.23 6.59
CA THR A 68 4.94 -3.97 6.94
C THR A 68 4.42 -2.74 6.19
N ALA A 69 3.60 -2.90 5.14
CA ALA A 69 3.18 -1.81 4.25
C ALA A 69 1.76 -1.27 4.48
N GLU A 70 0.90 -1.97 5.24
CA GLU A 70 -0.51 -1.58 5.45
C GLU A 70 -0.74 -0.78 6.75
N ALA A 71 0.33 -0.24 7.36
CA ALA A 71 0.31 0.36 8.70
C ALA A 71 0.48 1.90 8.75
N SER A 72 0.07 2.65 7.70
CA SER A 72 0.05 4.12 7.76
C SER A 72 -0.89 4.82 6.76
N ASP A 73 -2.21 4.61 6.89
CA ASP A 73 -3.20 5.65 6.58
C ASP A 73 -4.33 5.66 7.62
N PRO A 74 -4.28 6.56 8.61
CA PRO A 74 -5.36 6.77 9.58
C PRO A 74 -6.20 8.02 9.30
N GLN A 75 -6.40 8.47 8.05
CA GLN A 75 -7.21 9.68 7.81
C GLN A 75 -8.13 9.71 6.58
N SER A 76 -9.07 8.76 6.50
CA SER A 76 -10.29 8.94 5.67
C SER A 76 -11.60 8.87 6.46
N GLY A 77 -12.14 10.07 6.77
CA GLY A 77 -13.56 10.32 6.54
C GLY A 77 -14.62 9.95 7.60
N LYS A 78 -14.61 10.55 8.80
CA LYS A 78 -15.84 10.73 9.60
C LYS A 78 -15.94 12.12 10.28
N ARG A 79 -16.29 13.16 9.51
CA ARG A 79 -16.87 14.40 10.09
C ARG A 79 -18.36 14.15 10.38
N PRO A 80 -18.83 14.14 11.63
CA PRO A 80 -20.26 14.03 11.90
C PRO A 80 -20.96 15.34 11.50
N VAL A 81 -21.83 15.25 10.49
CA VAL A 81 -22.73 16.36 10.13
C VAL A 81 -23.62 16.69 11.32
N ARG A 82 -23.45 17.88 11.91
CA ARG A 82 -24.31 18.40 12.98
C ARG A 82 -25.71 18.69 12.40
N ARG A 83 -26.55 17.67 12.41
CA ARG A 83 -27.97 17.77 12.06
C ARG A 83 -28.68 18.61 13.13
N GLY A 84 -28.94 19.88 12.82
CA GLY A 84 -29.70 20.76 13.70
C GLY A 84 -31.07 20.16 13.99
N LYS A 85 -31.40 19.99 15.27
CA LYS A 85 -32.72 19.54 15.72
C LYS A 85 -33.32 20.61 16.63
N ALA A 86 -34.59 20.92 16.38
CA ALA A 86 -35.30 22.06 16.94
C ALA A 86 -35.28 22.11 18.48
N ALA A 87 -35.23 23.33 19.01
CA ALA A 87 -35.54 23.60 20.41
C ALA A 87 -37.03 23.33 20.64
N ALA A 88 -37.34 22.29 21.43
CA ALA A 88 -38.66 22.09 22.00
C ALA A 88 -38.65 22.65 23.42
N THR A 89 -39.28 23.81 23.60
CA THR A 89 -39.50 24.42 24.91
C THR A 89 -40.24 23.46 25.83
N ASN A 90 -39.68 23.13 26.99
CA ASN A 90 -40.42 22.50 28.07
C ASN A 90 -40.40 23.42 29.30
N VAL A 91 -41.53 24.06 29.58
CA VAL A 91 -41.72 24.86 30.80
C VAL A 91 -42.12 23.91 31.92
N SER A 92 -41.25 23.73 32.90
CA SER A 92 -41.57 23.02 34.14
C SER A 92 -41.41 23.96 35.34
N ARG A 93 -42.55 24.54 35.76
CA ARG A 93 -42.87 24.85 37.16
C ARG A 93 -43.22 23.53 37.89
N PRO A 94 -43.34 23.46 39.24
CA PRO A 94 -43.14 24.47 40.29
C PRO A 94 -42.03 23.99 41.30
N ALA A 95 -41.91 24.36 42.59
CA ALA A 95 -42.63 25.29 43.48
C ALA A 95 -41.68 25.80 44.61
N GLU A 96 -41.71 27.11 44.89
CA GLU A 96 -41.95 27.77 46.20
C GLU A 96 -41.98 29.30 45.98
#